data_AF-A0A1V5DMX2-F1
#
_entry.id   AF-A0A1V5DMX2-F1
#
_cell.length_a   1.000
_cell.length_b   1.000
_cell.length_c   1.000
_cell.angle_alpha   90.00
_cell.angle_beta   90.00
_cell.angle_gamma   90.00
#
_symmetry.space_group_name_H-M   'P 1'
#
loop_
_entity.id
_entity.type
_entity.pdbx_description
1 polymer ?
#
loop_
_entity_poly.entity_id
_entity_poly.type
_entity_poly.pdbx_seq_one_letter_code
_entity_poly.pdbx_strand_id
1 'polypeptide(L)'
;MATGRLLLAGIVWVVLAGAGFAAEPGRPVNSCEAGKLPELADQVVSDTKDSIKKAHYPEEVSQIIGQAQMDFLRILIRQNDELIRQNNEILQHLRKENR
;
A
#
# COMPACT_ATOMS: atom_id res chain seq x y z
N MET A 1 -19.88 -7.08 24.33
CA MET A 1 -18.60 -7.27 23.59
C MET A 1 -18.89 -7.45 22.10
N ALA A 2 -19.26 -6.38 21.37
CA ALA A 2 -19.65 -6.49 19.95
C ALA A 2 -19.08 -5.38 19.04
N THR A 3 -18.52 -4.32 19.62
CA THR A 3 -18.05 -3.13 18.90
C THR A 3 -16.74 -3.33 18.14
N GLY A 4 -15.86 -4.23 18.60
CA GLY A 4 -14.56 -4.47 17.95
C GLY A 4 -14.66 -5.14 16.57
N ARG A 5 -15.70 -5.97 16.34
CA ARG A 5 -15.88 -6.68 15.05
C ARG A 5 -16.45 -5.77 13.96
N LEU A 6 -17.27 -4.79 14.32
CA LEU A 6 -17.83 -3.81 13.39
C LEU A 6 -16.77 -2.81 12.89
N LEU A 7 -15.82 -2.41 13.75
CA LEU A 7 -14.70 -1.54 13.37
C LEU A 7 -13.75 -2.24 12.37
N LEU A 8 -13.43 -3.51 12.61
CA LEU A 8 -12.60 -4.30 11.69
C LEU A 8 -13.26 -4.49 10.32
N ALA A 9 -14.57 -4.74 10.29
CA ALA A 9 -15.31 -4.81 9.03
C ALA A 9 -15.28 -3.48 8.29
N GLY A 10 -15.46 -2.35 8.98
CA GLY A 10 -15.38 -1.02 8.37
C GLY A 10 -14.03 -0.73 7.72
N ILE A 11 -12.92 -1.08 8.38
CA ILE A 11 -11.56 -0.88 7.86
C ILE A 11 -11.30 -1.76 6.61
N VAL A 12 -11.77 -3.01 6.62
CA VAL A 12 -11.63 -3.92 5.46
C VAL A 12 -12.38 -3.39 4.24
N TRP A 13 -13.56 -2.80 4.42
CA TRP A 13 -14.35 -2.22 3.32
C TRP A 13 -13.73 -0.94 2.76
N VAL A 14 -13.10 -0.11 3.58
CA VAL A 14 -12.39 1.09 3.11
C VAL A 14 -11.15 0.71 2.29
N VAL A 15 -10.44 -0.35 2.69
CA VAL A 15 -9.31 -0.88 1.92
C VAL A 15 -9.76 -1.50 0.59
N LEU A 16 -10.89 -2.22 0.56
CA LEU A 16 -11.44 -2.78 -0.68
C LEU A 16 -12.02 -1.71 -1.63
N ALA A 17 -12.69 -0.68 -1.10
CA ALA A 17 -13.26 0.39 -1.92
C ALA A 17 -12.19 1.38 -2.43
N GLY A 18 -11.08 1.55 -1.71
CA GLY A 18 -9.95 2.39 -2.12
C GLY A 18 -9.14 1.85 -3.31
N ALA A 19 -9.29 0.56 -3.63
CA ALA A 19 -8.61 -0.06 -4.78
C ALA A 19 -9.23 0.34 -6.15
N GLY A 20 -10.33 1.11 -6.16
CA GLY A 20 -11.05 1.50 -7.38
C GLY A 20 -10.74 2.91 -7.92
N PHE A 21 -9.96 3.74 -7.21
CA PHE A 21 -9.72 5.12 -7.62
C PHE A 21 -8.23 5.43 -7.80
N ALA A 22 -7.94 6.07 -8.94
CA ALA A 22 -6.67 6.66 -9.37
C ALA A 22 -5.66 5.71 -10.05
N ALA A 23 -6.03 5.28 -11.25
CA ALA A 23 -5.06 5.10 -12.33
C ALA A 23 -4.56 6.48 -12.82
N GLU A 24 -3.26 6.56 -13.10
CA GLU A 24 -2.45 7.60 -13.78
C GLU A 24 -1.81 8.75 -12.98
N PRO A 25 -0.65 9.29 -13.44
CA PRO A 25 0.56 8.61 -13.89
C PRO A 25 1.80 9.17 -13.15
N GLY A 26 2.77 8.33 -12.75
CA GLY A 26 3.89 8.82 -11.97
C GLY A 26 5.10 7.90 -11.89
N ARG A 27 5.97 8.03 -12.90
CA ARG A 27 7.32 7.45 -13.06
C ARG A 27 7.40 5.94 -13.32
N PRO A 28 8.15 5.49 -14.36
CA PRO A 28 8.57 4.12 -14.45
C PRO A 28 9.62 3.88 -13.37
N VAL A 29 9.33 3.00 -12.40
CA VAL A 29 10.28 2.66 -11.33
C VAL A 29 10.59 1.17 -11.44
N ASN A 30 11.89 0.89 -11.47
CA ASN A 30 12.49 -0.39 -11.78
C ASN A 30 12.01 -1.52 -10.86
N SER A 31 11.82 -2.70 -11.44
CA SER A 31 11.49 -4.01 -10.87
C SER A 31 12.37 -4.51 -9.71
N CYS A 32 13.32 -3.70 -9.21
CA CYS A 32 14.25 -4.03 -8.13
C CYS A 32 13.72 -3.67 -6.73
N GLU A 33 12.60 -2.94 -6.62
CA GLU A 33 12.05 -2.47 -5.33
C GLU A 33 11.03 -3.42 -4.67
N ALA A 34 10.54 -4.44 -5.38
CA ALA A 34 9.57 -5.39 -4.82
C ALA A 34 10.12 -6.18 -3.62
N GLY A 35 11.43 -6.46 -3.58
CA GLY A 35 12.06 -7.14 -2.44
C GLY A 35 12.13 -6.27 -1.17
N LYS A 36 11.97 -4.95 -1.28
CA LYS A 36 12.15 -3.97 -0.18
C LYS A 36 10.83 -3.44 0.37
N LEU A 37 9.72 -4.07 0.01
CA LEU A 37 8.37 -3.68 0.44
C LEU A 37 8.15 -3.71 1.96
N PRO A 38 8.64 -4.73 2.70
CA PRO A 38 8.57 -4.71 4.16
C PRO A 38 9.36 -3.52 4.75
N GLU A 39 10.53 -3.22 4.17
CA GLU A 39 11.39 -2.12 4.61
C GLU A 39 10.72 -0.76 4.38
N LEU A 40 10.03 -0.57 3.25
CA LEU A 40 9.25 0.62 2.96
C LEU A 40 8.05 0.78 3.91
N ALA A 41 7.37 -0.32 4.24
CA ALA A 41 6.28 -0.31 5.20
C ALA A 41 6.78 0.05 6.60
N ASP A 42 7.88 -0.56 7.05
CA ASP A 42 8.52 -0.28 8.34
C ASP A 42 9.01 1.18 8.42
N GLN A 43 9.54 1.71 7.31
CA GLN A 43 9.93 3.11 7.22
C GLN A 43 8.73 4.05 7.42
N VAL A 44 7.60 3.80 6.74
CA VAL A 44 6.37 4.59 6.92
C VAL A 44 5.88 4.51 8.36
N VAL A 45 5.92 3.34 9.00
CA VAL A 45 5.56 3.21 10.44
C VAL A 45 6.48 4.07 11.31
N SER A 46 7.81 4.00 11.07
CA SER A 46 8.80 4.74 11.84
C SER A 46 8.60 6.25 11.71
N ASP A 47 8.48 6.75 10.48
CA ASP A 47 8.32 8.17 10.19
C ASP A 47 7.00 8.72 10.74
N THR A 48 5.92 7.92 10.65
CA THR A 48 4.62 8.28 11.22
C THR A 48 4.71 8.39 12.74
N LYS A 49 5.36 7.43 13.40
CA LYS A 49 5.54 7.44 14.85
C LYS A 49 6.32 8.66 15.32
N ASP A 50 7.39 9.02 14.60
CA ASP A 50 8.19 10.19 14.94
C ASP A 50 7.49 11.50 14.63
N SER A 51 6.64 11.54 13.61
CA SER A 51 5.78 12.69 13.30
C SER A 51 4.70 12.88 14.37
N ILE A 52 4.05 11.79 14.83
CA ILE A 52 3.05 11.85 15.91
C ILE A 52 3.67 12.36 17.21
N LYS A 53 4.89 11.93 17.57
CA LYS A 53 5.58 12.42 18.77
C LYS A 53 5.86 13.93 18.73
N LYS A 54 5.98 14.50 17.52
CA LYS A 54 6.25 15.93 17.31
C LYS A 54 4.95 16.75 17.20
N ALA A 55 3.80 16.12 17.00
CA ALA A 55 2.52 16.79 16.90
C ALA A 55 2.18 17.50 18.21
N HIS A 56 1.70 18.74 18.11
CA HIS A 56 1.31 19.55 19.27
C HIS A 56 -0.20 19.50 19.50
N TYR A 57 -0.98 19.21 18.45
CA TYR A 57 -2.43 19.17 18.49
C TYR A 57 -3.00 17.83 17.98
N PRO A 58 -4.13 17.36 18.52
CA PRO A 58 -4.79 16.12 18.07
C PRO A 58 -5.19 16.13 16.58
N GLU A 59 -5.51 17.29 16.02
CA GLU A 59 -5.87 17.45 14.61
C GLU A 59 -4.69 17.13 13.69
N GLU A 60 -3.47 17.50 14.09
CA GLU A 60 -2.23 17.19 13.37
C GLU A 60 -1.99 15.67 13.35
N VAL A 61 -2.25 14.99 14.46
CA VAL A 61 -2.16 13.53 14.54
C VAL A 61 -3.09 12.86 13.53
N SER A 62 -4.32 13.38 13.39
CA SER A 62 -5.28 12.84 12.42
C SER A 62 -4.82 13.04 10.98
N GLN A 63 -4.22 14.20 10.66
CA GLN A 63 -3.63 14.46 9.35
C GLN A 63 -2.41 13.57 9.07
N ILE A 64 -1.53 13.39 10.07
CA ILE A 64 -0.36 12.52 9.98
C ILE A 64 -0.78 11.06 9.72
N ILE A 65 -1.78 10.56 10.44
CA ILE A 65 -2.33 9.22 10.22
C ILE A 65 -2.96 9.11 8.83
N GLY A 66 -3.73 10.10 8.39
CA GLY A 66 -4.32 10.12 7.05
C GLY A 66 -3.26 10.08 5.94
N GLN A 67 -2.16 10.84 6.11
CA GLN A 67 -1.04 10.82 5.19
C GLN A 67 -0.36 9.44 5.16
N ALA A 68 -0.09 8.85 6.33
CA ALA A 68 0.50 7.52 6.43
C ALA A 68 -0.36 6.45 5.73
N GLN A 69 -1.69 6.52 5.87
CA GLN A 69 -2.61 5.62 5.18
C GLN A 69 -2.50 5.73 3.65
N MET A 70 -2.39 6.96 3.13
CA MET A 70 -2.20 7.18 1.69
C MET A 70 -0.84 6.66 1.21
N ASP A 71 0.21 6.82 2.02
CA ASP A 71 1.55 6.31 1.68
C ASP A 71 1.58 4.78 1.67
N PHE A 72 0.92 4.11 2.63
CA PHE A 72 0.71 2.66 2.59
C PHE A 72 -0.09 2.21 1.36
N LEU A 73 -1.17 2.91 1.03
CA LEU A 73 -1.99 2.57 -0.13
C LEU A 73 -1.18 2.64 -1.43
N ARG A 74 -0.34 3.67 -1.59
CA ARG A 74 0.56 3.77 -2.75
C ARG A 74 1.56 2.62 -2.81
N ILE A 75 2.10 2.21 -1.67
CA ILE A 75 2.98 1.03 -1.61
C ILE A 75 2.23 -0.19 -2.11
N LEU A 76 1.03 -0.49 -1.58
CA LEU A 76 0.21 -1.64 -1.98
C LEU A 76 -0.17 -1.63 -3.46
N ILE A 77 -0.56 -0.49 -4.01
CA ILE A 77 -0.88 -0.36 -5.44
C ILE A 77 0.34 -0.74 -6.29
N ARG A 78 1.52 -0.21 -5.93
CA ARG A 78 2.78 -0.57 -6.61
C ARG A 78 3.09 -2.07 -6.50
N GLN A 79 2.76 -2.72 -5.38
CA GLN A 79 2.92 -4.18 -5.23
C GLN A 79 2.06 -4.93 -6.25
N ASN A 80 0.79 -4.52 -6.39
CA ASN A 80 -0.14 -5.18 -7.29
C ASN A 80 0.29 -5.05 -8.75
N ASP A 81 0.75 -3.87 -9.17
CA ASP A 81 1.22 -3.65 -10.54
C ASP A 81 2.41 -4.56 -10.88
N GLU A 82 3.35 -4.71 -9.94
CA GLU A 82 4.51 -5.57 -10.12
C GLU A 82 4.14 -7.06 -10.11
N LEU A 83 3.21 -7.50 -9.25
CA LEU A 83 2.69 -8.87 -9.28
C LEU A 83 2.00 -9.18 -10.60
N ILE A 84 1.21 -8.26 -11.14
CA ILE A 84 0.57 -8.41 -12.45
C ILE A 84 1.62 -8.52 -13.55
N ARG A 85 2.67 -7.69 -13.51
CA ARG A 85 3.81 -7.76 -14.44
C ARG A 85 4.49 -9.12 -14.40
N GLN A 86 4.85 -9.60 -13.21
CA GLN A 86 5.49 -10.90 -13.02
C GLN A 86 4.61 -12.07 -13.49
N ASN A 87 3.31 -12.02 -13.19
CA ASN A 87 2.35 -13.02 -13.67
C ASN A 87 2.29 -13.06 -15.20
N ASN A 88 2.31 -11.90 -15.86
CA ASN A 88 2.35 -11.82 -17.32
C ASN A 88 3.64 -12.43 -17.89
N GLU A 89 4.80 -12.19 -17.26
CA GLU A 89 6.06 -12.81 -17.67
C GLU A 89 6.02 -14.34 -17.53
N ILE A 90 5.54 -14.86 -16.40
CA ILE A 90 5.39 -16.30 -16.17
C ILE A 90 4.48 -16.93 -17.23
N LEU A 91 3.33 -16.31 -17.53
CA LEU A 91 2.42 -16.79 -18.57
C LEU A 91 3.08 -16.82 -19.96
N GLN A 92 3.92 -15.83 -20.27
CA GLN A 92 4.67 -15.83 -21.53
C GLN A 92 5.71 -16.96 -21.58
N HIS A 93 6.41 -17.22 -20.48
CA HIS A 93 7.36 -18.33 -20.38
C HIS A 93 6.66 -19.69 -20.55
N LEU A 94 5.55 -19.90 -19.84
CA LEU A 94 4.76 -21.14 -19.95
C LEU A 94 4.19 -21.37 -21.36
N ARG A 95 3.81 -20.30 -22.07
CA ARG A 95 3.36 -20.40 -23.47
C ARG A 95 4.50 -20.74 -24.43
N LYS A 96 5.73 -20.33 -24.14
CA LYS A 96 6.92 -20.65 -24.94
C LYS A 96 7.37 -22.09 -24.73
N GLU A 97 7.30 -22.61 -23.50
CA GLU A 97 7.64 -24.01 -23.20
C GLU A 97 6.63 -25.03 -23.75
N ASN A 98 5.36 -24.65 -23.89
CA ASN A 98 4.31 -25.51 -24.46
C ASN A 98 4.23 -25.45 -26.01
N ARG A 99 5.17 -24.79 -26.68
CA ARG A 99 5.28 -24.74 -28.15
C ARG A 99 6.51 -25.48 -28.62
#